data_AF-A0A0R3SLZ3-F1
#
_entry.id   AF-A0A0R3SLZ3-F1
#
_cell.length_a   1.000
_cell.length_b   1.000
_cell.length_c   1.000
_cell.angle_alpha   90.00
_cell.angle_beta   90.00
_cell.angle_gamma   90.00
#
_symmetry.space_group_name_H-M   'P 1'
#
loop_
_entity.id
_entity.type
_entity.pdbx_description
1 polymer ?
#
loop_
_entity_poly.entity_id
_entity_poly.type
_entity_poly.pdbx_seq_one_letter_code
_entity_poly.pdbx_strand_id
1 'polypeptide(L)' 'LPFDDDNLRNLLEKVKKGNFQIPPFVPPDCQALLRAMIEVDPKKRISVYNVTL' A
#
# COMPACT_ATOMS: atom_id res chain seq x y z
N LEU A 1 11.95 -0.72 3.03
CA LEU A 1 10.49 -1.05 3.13
C LEU A 1 9.73 -0.36 1.99
N PRO A 2 8.48 -0.74 1.62
CA PRO A 2 7.71 -0.03 0.58
C PRO A 2 7.50 1.46 0.90
N PHE A 3 7.55 1.80 2.18
CA PHE A 3 7.75 3.17 2.68
C PHE A 3 9.01 3.17 3.53
N ASP A 4 10.06 3.82 3.06
CA ASP A 4 11.32 3.98 3.78
C ASP A 4 11.90 5.37 3.49
N ASP A 5 12.37 6.04 4.52
CA ASP A 5 13.08 7.31 4.44
C ASP A 5 13.80 7.57 5.77
N ASP A 6 15.03 8.05 5.71
CA ASP A 6 15.80 8.41 6.91
C ASP A 6 15.15 9.58 7.68
N ASN A 7 14.33 10.39 7.00
CA ASN A 7 13.56 11.46 7.61
C ASN A 7 12.12 11.03 7.88
N LEU A 8 11.74 10.96 9.15
CA LEU A 8 10.37 10.60 9.58
C LEU A 8 9.27 11.43 8.92
N ARG A 9 9.52 12.71 8.63
CA ARG A 9 8.55 13.60 7.97
C ARG A 9 8.32 13.18 6.52
N ASN A 10 9.38 12.82 5.80
CA ASN A 10 9.28 12.32 4.43
C ASN A 10 8.63 10.94 4.39
N LEU A 11 8.92 10.07 5.37
CA LEU A 11 8.26 8.79 5.51
C LEU A 11 6.75 8.97 5.67
N LEU A 12 6.32 9.86 6.58
CA LEU A 12 4.90 10.16 6.78
C LEU A 12 4.24 10.76 5.53
N GLU A 13 4.93 11.61 4.77
CA GLU A 13 4.43 12.16 3.51
C GLU A 13 4.27 11.08 2.43
N LYS A 14 5.20 10.12 2.31
CA LYS A 14 5.08 8.98 1.39
C LYS A 14 3.88 8.10 1.75
N VAL A 15 3.69 7.82 3.04
CA VAL A 15 2.55 7.06 3.56
C VAL A 15 1.22 7.77 3.27
N LYS A 16 1.13 9.08 3.54
CA LYS A 16 -0.10 9.86 3.26
C LYS A 16 -0.45 9.89 1.78
N LYS A 17 0.56 9.94 0.90
CA LYS A 17 0.36 9.93 -0.55
C LYS A 17 0.00 8.54 -1.09
N GLY A 18 0.19 7.47 -0.31
CA GLY A 18 0.05 6.10 -0.79
C GLY A 18 1.04 5.74 -1.89
N ASN A 19 2.15 6.49 -2.00
CA ASN A 19 3.17 6.24 -3.02
C ASN A 19 4.13 5.17 -2.51
N PHE A 20 3.91 3.92 -2.95
CA PHE A 20 4.83 2.81 -2.77
C PHE A 20 5.17 2.16 -4.11
N GLN A 21 6.37 1.61 -4.22
CA GLN A 21 6.78 0.86 -5.39
C GLN A 21 6.50 -0.63 -5.19
N ILE A 22 5.84 -1.24 -6.16
CA ILE A 22 5.64 -2.69 -6.21
C ILE A 22 6.64 -3.26 -7.21
N PRO A 23 7.49 -4.22 -6.81
CA PRO A 23 8.43 -4.81 -7.74
C PRO A 23 7.75 -5.56 -8.89
N PRO A 24 8.36 -5.59 -10.10
CA PRO A 24 7.75 -6.20 -11.29
C PRO A 24 7.59 -7.72 -11.18
N PHE A 25 8.30 -8.37 -10.25
CA PHE A 25 8.18 -9.81 -10.01
C PHE A 25 6.91 -10.19 -9.22
N VAL A 26 6.17 -9.21 -8.68
CA VAL A 26 4.92 -9.48 -7.94
C VAL A 26 3.79 -9.72 -8.95
N PRO A 27 3.04 -10.84 -8.85
CA PRO A 27 1.92 -11.12 -9.75
C PRO A 27 0.87 -10.00 -9.74
N PRO A 28 0.24 -9.69 -10.89
CA PRO A 28 -0.75 -8.61 -11.01
C PRO A 28 -1.84 -8.63 -9.93
N ASP A 29 -2.35 -9.81 -9.59
CA ASP A 29 -3.40 -10.00 -8.57
C ASP A 29 -2.90 -9.59 -7.17
N CYS A 30 -1.66 -9.97 -6.83
CA CYS A 30 -1.03 -9.55 -5.59
C CYS A 30 -0.75 -8.04 -5.58
N GLN A 31 -0.39 -7.44 -6.72
CA GLN A 31 -0.22 -5.99 -6.79
C GLN A 31 -1.56 -5.25 -6.54
N ALA A 32 -2.65 -5.76 -7.10
CA ALA A 32 -3.99 -5.21 -6.90
C ALA A 32 -4.42 -5.32 -5.44
N LEU A 33 -4.18 -6.48 -4.81
CA LEU A 33 -4.43 -6.67 -3.38
C LEU A 33 -3.62 -5.70 -2.51
N LEU A 34 -2.33 -5.56 -2.77
CA LEU A 34 -1.46 -4.62 -2.03
C LEU A 34 -1.95 -3.17 -2.15
N ARG A 35 -2.38 -2.74 -3.34
CA ARG A 35 -3.00 -1.41 -3.55
C ARG A 35 -4.29 -1.26 -2.76
N ALA A 36 -5.14 -2.28 -2.74
CA ALA A 36 -6.40 -2.25 -2.01
C ALA A 36 -6.19 -2.23 -0.48
N MET A 37 -5.15 -2.89 0.03
CA MET A 37 -4.78 -2.90 1.46
C MET A 37 -4.15 -1.57 1.93
N ILE A 38 -3.37 -0.92 1.07
CA ILE A 38 -2.62 0.32 1.37
C ILE A 38 -3.40 1.57 0.87
N GLU A 39 -4.67 1.41 0.51
CA GLU A 39 -5.53 2.52 0.08
C GLU A 39 -5.61 3.62 1.16
N VAL A 40 -5.43 4.85 0.71
CA VAL A 40 -5.36 6.05 1.56
C VAL A 40 -6.73 6.38 2.12
N ASP A 41 -7.78 6.23 1.29
CA ASP A 41 -9.16 6.42 1.74
C ASP A 41 -9.63 5.19 2.55
N PRO A 42 -9.84 5.33 3.87
CA PRO A 42 -10.26 4.20 4.70
C PRO A 42 -11.62 3.62 4.31
N LYS A 43 -12.46 4.36 3.58
CA LYS A 43 -13.74 3.86 3.06
C LYS A 43 -13.58 2.96 1.84
N LYS A 44 -12.49 3.14 1.08
CA LYS A 44 -12.15 2.34 -0.11
C LYS A 44 -11.17 1.22 0.20
N ARG A 45 -10.50 1.29 1.36
CA ARG A 45 -9.60 0.24 1.84
C ARG A 45 -10.33 -1.08 1.99
N ILE A 46 -9.72 -2.13 1.45
CA ILE A 46 -10.27 -3.48 1.56
C ILE A 46 -10.38 -3.88 3.04
N SER A 47 -11.55 -4.39 3.41
CA SER A 47 -11.76 -5.00 4.72
C SER A 47 -11.06 -6.34 4.79
N VAL A 48 -10.51 -6.71 5.96
CA VAL A 48 -9.83 -8.00 6.17
C VAL A 48 -10.72 -9.19 5.78
N TYR A 49 -12.04 -9.06 5.94
CA TYR A 49 -13.01 -10.07 5.52
C TYR A 49 -13.02 -10.33 4.01
N ASN A 50 -12.63 -9.35 3.19
CA ASN A 50 -12.56 -9.49 1.73
C ASN A 50 -11.17 -9.97 1.24
N VAL A 51 -10.19 -10.08 2.15
CA VAL A 51 -8.84 -10.56 1.83
C VAL A 51 -8.76 -12.10 1.90
N THR A 52 -9.72 -12.73 2.58
CA THR A 52 -9.74 -14.19 2.79
C THR A 52 -10.79 -14.80 1.86
N LEU A 53 -10.34 -15.63 0.91
CA LEU A 53 -11.20 -16.55 0.14
C LEU A 53 -11.80 -17.61 1.07
#